data_AF-A0A1W1DSC1-F1
#
_entry.id   AF-A0A1W1DSC1-F1
#
_cell.length_a   1.000
_cell.length_b   1.000
_cell.length_c   1.000
_cell.angle_alpha   90.00
_cell.angle_beta   90.00
_cell.angle_gamma   90.00
#
_symmetry.space_group_name_H-M   'P 1'
#
loop_
_entity.id
_entity.type
_entity.pdbx_description
1 polymer ?
#
loop_
_entity_poly.entity_id
_entity_poly.type
_entity_poly.pdbx_seq_one_letter_code
_entity_poly.pdbx_strand_id
1 'polypeptide(L)' 'MLSTVGLGIDKMFTYVDNMNSISATEVSAIAKHYLNFDDANSVELIPQGVK' A
#
# COMPACT_ATOMS: atom_id res chain seq x y z
N MET A 1 5.18 -23.88 5.21
CA MET A 1 3.99 -23.01 5.38
C MET A 1 4.29 -21.57 5.01
N LEU A 2 5.27 -20.90 5.62
CA LEU A 2 5.71 -19.54 5.17
C LEU A 2 6.53 -19.59 3.86
N SER A 3 7.39 -20.60 3.70
CA SER A 3 8.11 -20.87 2.44
C SER A 3 7.19 -21.15 1.24
N THR A 4 5.98 -21.66 1.50
CA THR A 4 5.00 -22.06 0.49
C THR A 4 4.27 -20.86 -0.13
N VAL A 5 4.20 -19.73 0.59
CA VAL A 5 3.72 -18.43 0.08
C VAL A 5 4.88 -17.51 -0.34
N GLY A 6 6.07 -18.09 -0.55
CA GLY A 6 7.24 -17.37 -1.02
C GLY A 6 7.89 -16.44 0.03
N LEU A 7 7.51 -16.55 1.30
CA LEU A 7 8.02 -15.78 2.43
C LEU A 7 8.91 -16.65 3.33
N GLY A 8 10.04 -17.11 2.78
CA GLY A 8 11.08 -17.75 3.60
C GLY A 8 11.53 -16.83 4.74
N ILE A 9 12.13 -17.41 5.80
CA ILE A 9 12.60 -16.66 6.98
C ILE A 9 13.61 -15.57 6.58
N ASP A 10 14.49 -15.89 5.63
CA ASP A 10 15.42 -14.96 4.97
C ASP A 10 14.69 -13.76 4.37
N LYS A 11 13.60 -13.99 3.64
CA LYS A 11 12.79 -12.94 3.03
C LYS A 11 12.04 -12.10 4.06
N MET A 12 11.72 -12.65 5.22
CA MET A 12 11.02 -11.92 6.28
C MET A 12 11.92 -10.87 6.94
N PHE A 13 13.19 -11.20 7.19
CA PHE A 13 14.15 -10.23 7.71
C PHE A 13 14.49 -9.16 6.69
N THR A 14 14.76 -9.57 5.44
CA THR A 14 14.99 -8.62 4.34
C THR A 14 13.76 -7.72 4.09
N TYR A 15 12.55 -8.23 4.29
CA TYR A 15 11.33 -7.41 4.19
C TYR A 15 11.30 -6.30 5.24
N VAL A 16 11.62 -6.61 6.50
CA VAL A 16 11.68 -5.61 7.58
C VAL A 16 12.78 -4.58 7.32
N ASP A 17 13.96 -5.02 6.89
CA ASP A 17 15.06 -4.11 6.55
C ASP A 17 14.70 -3.18 5.38
N ASN A 18 14.03 -3.72 4.36
CA ASN A 18 13.55 -2.94 3.23
C ASN A 18 12.45 -1.95 3.63
N MET A 19 11.58 -2.28 4.59
CA MET A 19 10.59 -1.32 5.08
C MET A 19 11.24 -0.18 5.88
N ASN A 20 12.26 -0.50 6.68
CA ASN A 20 12.99 0.50 7.46
C ASN A 20 13.87 1.42 6.61
N SER A 21 14.25 1.00 5.40
CA SER A 21 15.04 1.83 4.48
C SER A 21 14.20 2.79 3.64
N ILE A 22 12.86 2.66 3.64
CA ILE A 22 11.97 3.54 2.88
C ILE A 22 12.07 4.96 3.42
N SER A 23 12.48 5.89 2.55
CA SER A 23 12.51 7.31 2.84
C SER A 23 11.18 8.01 2.53
N ALA A 24 10.94 9.15 3.19
CA ALA A 24 9.78 10.00 2.89
C ALA A 24 9.75 10.48 1.42
N THR A 25 10.93 10.65 0.79
CA THR A 25 11.06 11.04 -0.60
C THR A 25 10.56 9.94 -1.55
N GLU A 26 10.91 8.68 -1.28
CA GLU A 26 10.42 7.53 -2.06
C GLU A 26 8.91 7.36 -1.92
N VAL A 27 8.37 7.52 -0.70
CA VAL A 27 6.92 7.50 -0.46
C VAL A 27 6.23 8.59 -1.28
N SER A 28 6.76 9.82 -1.28
CA SER A 28 6.19 10.93 -2.04
C SER A 28 6.23 10.68 -3.55
N ALA A 29 7.34 10.15 -4.08
CA ALA A 29 7.48 9.86 -5.50
C ALA A 29 6.50 8.78 -5.96
N ILE A 30 6.38 7.69 -5.19
CA ILE A 30 5.45 6.59 -5.49
C ILE A 30 3.99 7.04 -5.36
N ALA A 31 3.65 7.84 -4.34
CA ALA A 31 2.31 8.40 -4.18
C ALA A 31 1.90 9.23 -5.40
N LYS A 32 2.79 10.10 -5.91
CA LYS A 32 2.51 10.89 -7.13
C LYS A 32 2.36 10.03 -8.39
N HIS A 33 3.04 8.90 -8.44
CA HIS A 33 2.96 8.00 -9.60
C HIS A 33 1.63 7.24 -9.65
N TYR A 34 1.15 6.75 -8.51
CA TYR A 34 -0.05 5.91 -8.46
C TYR A 34 -1.34 6.66 -8.14
N LEU A 35 -1.28 7.74 -7.36
CA LEU A 35 -2.44 8.58 -7.05
C LEU A 35 -2.62 9.62 -8.15
N ASN A 36 -3.05 9.15 -9.33
CA ASN A 36 -3.55 10.07 -10.35
C ASN A 36 -4.99 10.47 -10.04
N PHE A 37 -5.18 11.69 -9.53
CA PHE A 37 -6.51 12.20 -9.22
C PHE A 37 -7.34 12.52 -10.47
N ASP A 38 -6.70 12.72 -11.62
CA ASP A 38 -7.41 12.93 -12.89
C ASP A 38 -8.14 11.65 -13.35
N ASP A 39 -7.65 10.48 -12.94
CA ASP A 39 -8.24 9.16 -13.24
C ASP A 39 -8.92 8.51 -12.02
N ALA A 40 -9.11 9.26 -10.93
CA ALA A 40 -9.64 8.69 -9.70
C ALA A 40 -11.15 8.45 -9.79
N ASN A 41 -11.56 7.21 -9.51
CA ASN A 41 -12.96 6.86 -9.29
C ASN A 41 -13.30 7.00 -7.82
N SER A 42 -14.34 7.76 -7.49
CA SER A 42 -14.89 7.85 -6.14
C SER A 42 -16.32 7.33 -6.10
N VAL A 43 -16.69 6.75 -4.97
CA VAL A 43 -18.06 6.36 -4.67
C VAL A 43 -18.43 7.01 -3.35
N GLU A 44 -19.48 7.81 -3.37
CA GLU A 44 -20.04 8.39 -2.16
C GLU A 44 -21.21 7.51 -1.67
N LEU A 45 -21.15 7.07 -0.43
CA LEU A 45 -22.23 6.33 0.21
C LEU A 45 -23.19 7.33 0.85
N ILE A 46 -24.36 7.51 0.24
CA ILE A 46 -25.41 8.37 0.80
C ILE A 46 -26.31 7.52 1.72
N PRO A 47 -26.42 7.85 3.02
CA PRO A 47 -27.34 7.16 3.90
C PRO A 47 -28.77 7.36 3.41
N GLN A 48 -29.54 6.28 3.25
CA GLN A 48 -30.99 6.42 3.17
C GLN A 48 -31.46 6.87 4.54
N GLY A 49 -31.96 8.11 4.64
CA GLY A 49 -32.44 8.67 5.89
C GLY A 49 -33.27 7.67 6.68
N VAL A 50 -32.98 7.54 7.98
CA VAL A 50 -33.82 6.76 8.89
C VAL A 50 -35.23 7.35 8.78
N LYS A 51 -36.20 6.52 8.38
CA LYS A 51 -37.62 6.90 8.31
C LYS A 51 -38.11 7.44 9.65
#